data_AF-A0A2G2PIH9-F1
#
_entry.id   AF-A0A2G2PIH9-F1
#
_cell.length_a   1.000
_cell.length_b   1.000
_cell.length_c   1.000
_cell.angle_alpha   90.00
_cell.angle_beta   90.00
_cell.angle_gamma   90.00
#
_symmetry.space_group_name_H-M   'P 1'
#
loop_
_entity.id
_entity.type
_entity.pdbx_description
1 polymer ?
#
loop_
_entity_poly.entity_id
_entity_poly.type
_entity_poly.pdbx_seq_one_letter_code
_entity_poly.pdbx_strand_id
1 'polypeptide(L)' 'MCIERFWRSAKVEKIYLNEYERVSVLKNDVKDYIEFYNHRRFHETLDYQKPMNVYYDSFKMNDENYTNFSENVA' A
#
# COMPACT_ATOMS: atom_id res chain seq x y z
N MET A 1 3.56 -7.62 10.10
CA MET A 1 3.16 -6.43 10.87
C MET A 1 2.74 -5.21 10.01
N CYS A 2 2.67 -5.27 8.68
CA CYS A 2 2.34 -4.09 7.85
C CYS A 2 0.82 -3.86 7.78
N ILE A 3 0.05 -4.95 7.63
CA ILE A 3 -1.40 -4.92 7.51
C ILE A 3 -2.10 -4.44 8.80
N GLU A 4 -1.56 -4.80 9.97
CA GLU A 4 -2.12 -4.37 11.26
C GLU A 4 -1.93 -2.87 11.49
N ARG A 5 -0.75 -2.33 11.17
CA ARG A 5 -0.46 -0.90 11.25
C ARG A 5 -1.34 -0.12 10.26
N PHE A 6 -1.54 -0.65 9.05
CA PHE A 6 -2.46 -0.08 8.08
C PHE A 6 -3.87 0.05 8.66
N TRP A 7 -4.46 -1.05 9.15
CA TRP A 7 -5.84 -1.02 9.66
C TRP A 7 -6.00 -0.19 10.93
N ARG A 8 -4.97 -0.14 11.78
CA ARG A 8 -4.97 0.76 12.94
C ARG A 8 -5.11 2.22 12.50
N SER A 9 -4.29 2.66 11.55
CA SER A 9 -4.37 4.04 11.03
C SER A 9 -5.68 4.30 10.30
N ALA A 10 -6.11 3.41 9.39
CA ALA A 10 -7.36 3.58 8.64
C ALA A 10 -8.59 3.75 9.56
N LYS A 11 -8.65 2.96 10.64
CA LYS A 11 -9.73 3.04 11.61
C LYS A 11 -9.75 4.38 12.35
N VAL A 12 -8.61 4.78 12.90
CA VAL A 12 -8.53 5.98 13.76
C VAL A 12 -8.58 7.28 12.95
N GLU A 13 -7.95 7.32 11.79
CA GLU A 13 -7.77 8.56 11.01
C GLU A 13 -8.97 8.84 10.07
N LYS A 14 -9.79 7.84 9.76
CA LYS A 14 -10.89 7.98 8.80
C LYS A 14 -12.18 7.29 9.26
N ILE A 15 -12.16 5.99 9.55
CA ILE A 15 -13.42 5.24 9.75
C ILE A 15 -14.16 5.70 11.02
N TYR A 16 -13.49 5.77 12.17
CA TYR A 16 -14.15 6.11 13.45
C TYR A 16 -14.53 7.58 13.57
N LEU A 17 -14.01 8.45 12.70
CA LEU A 17 -14.32 9.88 12.69
C LEU A 17 -15.55 10.22 11.85
N ASN A 18 -16.08 9.27 11.09
CA ASN A 18 -17.18 9.49 10.16
C ASN A 18 -18.35 8.56 10.49
N GLU A 19 -19.56 9.09 10.35
CA GLU A 19 -20.77 8.28 10.33
C GLU A 19 -21.12 7.90 8.90
N TYR A 20 -21.57 6.66 8.71
CA TYR A 20 -21.89 6.13 7.39
C TYR A 20 -23.33 5.67 7.35
N GLU A 21 -24.14 6.39 6.55
CA GLU A 21 -25.54 6.02 6.32
C GLU A 21 -25.67 4.71 5.53
N ARG A 22 -24.71 4.44 4.62
CA ARG A 22 -24.72 3.26 3.74
C ARG A 22 -23.34 2.63 3.67
N VAL A 23 -23.31 1.31 3.61
CA VAL A 23 -22.07 0.52 3.44
C VAL A 23 -21.30 0.91 2.17
N SER A 24 -21.99 1.37 1.11
CA SER A 24 -21.35 1.86 -0.11
C SER A 24 -20.47 3.08 0.14
N VAL A 25 -20.89 3.99 1.03
CA VAL A 25 -20.11 5.18 1.38
C VAL A 25 -18.85 4.78 2.14
N LEU A 26 -18.98 3.89 3.12
CA LEU A 26 -17.83 3.32 3.84
C LEU A 26 -16.84 2.64 2.90
N LYS A 27 -17.32 1.85 1.92
CA LYS A 27 -16.46 1.19 0.94
C LYS A 27 -15.67 2.19 0.10
N ASN A 28 -16.30 3.28 -0.34
CA ASN A 28 -15.63 4.32 -1.10
C ASN A 28 -14.56 5.02 -0.24
N ASP A 29 -14.88 5.39 0.99
CA ASP A 29 -13.92 6.03 1.90
C ASP A 29 -12.73 5.11 2.24
N VAL A 30 -12.96 3.80 2.38
CA VAL A 30 -11.88 2.82 2.56
C VAL A 30 -11.01 2.75 1.31
N LYS A 31 -11.60 2.75 0.10
CA LYS A 31 -10.86 2.77 -1.17
C LYS A 31 -10.00 4.02 -1.27
N ASP A 32 -10.56 5.18 -0.97
CA ASP A 32 -9.83 6.46 -1.01
C ASP A 32 -8.69 6.51 0.02
N TYR A 33 -8.91 5.93 1.21
CA TYR A 33 -7.86 5.82 2.22
C TYR A 33 -6.74 4.88 1.80
N ILE A 34 -7.05 3.74 1.15
CA ILE A 34 -6.04 2.83 0.59
C ILE A 34 -5.20 3.55 -0.46
N GLU A 35 -5.83 4.27 -1.38
CA GLU A 35 -5.15 5.06 -2.41
C GLU A 35 -4.20 6.09 -1.78
N PHE A 36 -4.69 6.85 -0.80
CA PHE A 36 -3.87 7.79 -0.04
C PHE A 36 -2.67 7.11 0.65
N TYR A 37 -2.92 6.01 1.35
CA TYR A 37 -1.88 5.30 2.10
C TYR A 37 -0.78 4.77 1.18
N ASN A 38 -1.16 4.18 0.04
CA ASN A 38 -0.21 3.56 -0.88
C ASN A 38 0.57 4.56 -1.74
N HIS A 39 -0.08 5.65 -2.17
CA HIS A 39 0.47 6.55 -3.19
C HIS A 39 0.86 7.94 -2.69
N ARG A 40 0.49 8.30 -1.46
CA ARG A 40 0.72 9.67 -0.94
C ARG A 40 1.39 9.69 0.42
N ARG A 41 1.10 8.74 1.31
CA ARG A 41 1.68 8.70 2.65
C ARG A 41 3.14 8.24 2.61
N PHE A 42 4.00 8.98 3.31
CA PHE A 42 5.38 8.58 3.56
C PHE A 42 5.48 7.78 4.86
N HIS A 43 6.31 6.73 4.84
CA HIS A 43 6.48 5.83 5.96
C HIS A 43 7.94 5.83 6.43
N GLU A 44 8.19 6.22 7.67
CA GLU A 44 9.54 6.20 8.26
C GLU A 44 10.18 4.81 8.18
N THR A 45 9.40 3.75 8.40
CA THR A 45 9.88 2.36 8.27
C THR A 45 10.25 1.95 6.84
N LEU A 46 9.87 2.76 5.85
CA LEU A 46 10.21 2.59 4.44
C LEU A 46 11.16 3.70 3.97
N ASP A 47 12.01 4.22 4.86
CA ASP A 47 12.94 5.30 4.57
C ASP A 47 12.26 6.53 3.93
N TYR A 48 11.11 6.90 4.50
CA TYR A 48 10.26 7.97 4.00
C TYR A 48 9.84 7.80 2.53
N GLN A 49 9.73 6.55 2.05
CA GLN A 49 9.10 6.25 0.77
C GLN A 49 7.62 5.91 0.93
N LYS A 50 6.92 5.93 -0.22
CA LYS A 50 5.53 5.51 -0.34
C LYS A 50 5.47 3.99 -0.52
N PRO A 51 4.49 3.30 0.07
CA PRO A 51 4.39 1.84 -0.04
C PRO A 51 4.38 1.35 -1.48
N MET A 52 3.70 2.06 -2.38
CA MET A 52 3.65 1.67 -3.79
C MET A 52 5.00 1.81 -4.50
N ASN A 53 5.83 2.79 -4.13
CA ASN A 53 7.16 2.95 -4.72
C ASN A 53 8.03 1.73 -4.39
N VAL A 54 8.09 1.36 -3.11
CA VAL A 54 8.83 0.18 -2.63
C VAL A 54 8.33 -1.09 -3.31
N TYR A 55 7.00 -1.23 -3.48
CA TYR A 55 6.43 -2.36 -4.19
C TYR A 55 6.89 -2.41 -5.65
N TYR A 56 6.81 -1.31 -6.40
CA TYR A 56 7.24 -1.27 -7.80
C TYR A 56 8.74 -1.54 -7.97
N ASP A 57 9.57 -0.99 -7.09
CA ASP A 57 11.01 -1.24 -7.12
C ASP A 57 11.31 -2.72 -6.86
N SER A 58 10.64 -3.32 -5.86
CA SER A 58 10.77 -4.76 -5.60
C SER A 58 10.30 -5.62 -6.78
N PHE A 59 9.26 -5.19 -7.49
CA PHE A 59 8.73 -5.89 -8.65
C PHE A 59 9.73 -5.87 -9.82
N LYS A 60 10.31 -4.70 -10.12
CA LYS A 60 11.36 -4.55 -11.15
C LYS A 60 12.58 -5.41 -10.85
N MET A 61 13.06 -5.38 -9.60
CA MET A 61 14.20 -6.20 -9.19
C MET A 61 13.92 -7.70 -9.40
N ASN A 62 12.70 -8.16 -9.08
CA ASN A 62 12.33 -9.56 -9.28
C ASN A 62 12.25 -9.93 -10.77
N ASP A 63 11.74 -9.04 -11.61
CA ASP A 63 11.66 -9.22 -13.07
C ASP A 63 13.05 -9.30 -13.71
N GLU A 64 13.96 -8.40 -13.32
CA GLU A 64 15.36 -8.41 -13.73
C GLU A 64 16.07 -9.70 -13.29
N ASN A 65 15.86 -10.12 -12.05
CA ASN A 65 16.43 -11.37 -11.53
C ASN A 65 15.95 -12.60 -12.30
N TYR A 66 14.66 -12.65 -12.65
CA TYR A 66 14.10 -13.74 -13.44
C TYR A 66 14.68 -13.77 -14.85
N THR A 67 14.75 -12.60 -15.51
CA THR A 67 15.31 -12.46 -16.85
C THR A 67 16.77 -12.92 -16.87
N ASN A 68 17.59 -12.40 -15.96
CA ASN A 68 18.99 -12.81 -15.82
C ASN A 68 19.12 -14.32 -15.56
N PHE A 69 18.28 -14.90 -14.69
CA PHE A 69 18.31 -16.34 -14.44
C PHE A 69 18.03 -17.13 -15.73
N SER A 70 17.02 -16.72 -16.51
CA SER A 70 16.66 -17.39 -17.77
C SER A 70 17.75 -17.30 -18.84
N GLU A 71 18.46 -16.18 -18.93
CA GLU A 71 19.59 -16.00 -19.83
C GLU A 71 20.80 -16.85 -19.43
N ASN A 72 21.04 -17.03 -18.13
CA ASN A 72 22.17 -17.83 -17.63
C ASN A 72 21.94 -19.35 -17.75
N VAL A 73 20.70 -19.82 -17.95
CA VAL A 73 20.36 -21.24 -18.13
C VAL A 73 20.16 -21.64 -19.60
N ALA A 74 20.18 -20.67 -20.52
CA ALA A 74 20.13 -20.86 -21.97
C ALA A 74 21.52 -21.03 -22.57
#